data_AF-X1CN41-F1
#
_entry.id   AF-X1CN41-F1
#
_cell.length_a   1.000
_cell.length_b   1.000
_cell.length_c   1.000
_cell.angle_alpha   90.00
_cell.angle_beta   90.00
_cell.angle_gamma   90.00
#
_symmetry.space_group_name_H-M   'P 1'
#
loop_
_entity.id
_entity.type
_entity.pdbx_description
1 polymer ?
#
loop_
_entity_poly.entity_id
_entity_poly.type
_entity_poly.pdbx_seq_one_letter_code
_entity_poly.pdbx_strand_id
1 'polypeptide(L)'
;MVHKPNHRVHSFRGLLADGGQDEINLERSNVNLAYRIVKFQVINRNVGATAAESAVKIWKESQSSIDNIVDFGNPDLLGAAYYQDSTSSAEASSVDIIFGNKIFSRNIYVTSAGTVQTADMNYYIELEEVPVSAATLMQLKLGVARKLNLSESAPDA
;
A
#
# COMPACT_ATOMS: atom_id res chain seq x y z
N MET A 1 31.37 -19.30 7.55
CA MET A 1 30.88 -18.12 6.81
C MET A 1 29.38 -18.28 6.63
N VAL A 2 28.57 -17.41 7.22
CA VAL A 2 27.11 -17.42 7.01
C VAL A 2 26.85 -16.69 5.70
N HIS A 3 26.37 -17.41 4.69
CA HIS A 3 25.95 -16.81 3.43
C HIS A 3 24.73 -15.94 3.72
N LYS A 4 24.85 -14.62 3.64
CA LYS A 4 23.68 -13.74 3.71
C LYS A 4 22.83 -14.02 2.45
N PRO A 5 21.55 -14.36 2.59
CA PRO A 5 20.68 -14.45 1.43
C PRO A 5 20.66 -13.10 0.72
N ASN A 6 20.80 -13.11 -0.62
CA ASN A 6 20.61 -11.92 -1.43
C ASN A 6 19.11 -11.61 -1.46
N HIS A 7 18.70 -10.57 -0.74
CA HIS A 7 17.35 -10.03 -0.79
C HIS A 7 17.21 -9.18 -2.06
N ARG A 8 16.26 -9.54 -2.93
CA ARG A 8 15.95 -8.76 -4.13
C ARG A 8 14.89 -7.71 -3.81
N VAL A 9 15.12 -6.49 -4.27
CA VAL A 9 14.19 -5.36 -4.11
C VAL A 9 13.61 -4.99 -5.47
N HIS A 10 12.30 -4.75 -5.50
CA HIS A 10 11.56 -4.28 -6.68
C HIS A 10 11.00 -2.89 -6.39
N SER A 11 11.11 -1.99 -7.36
CA SER A 11 10.64 -0.61 -7.24
C SER A 11 9.45 -0.35 -8.16
N PHE A 12 8.43 0.31 -7.63
CA PHE A 12 7.23 0.70 -8.34
C PHE A 12 6.98 2.20 -8.16
N ARG A 13 6.43 2.83 -9.19
CA ARG A 13 6.06 4.25 -9.18
C ARG A 13 4.81 4.46 -10.01
N GLY A 14 4.02 5.45 -9.64
CA GLY A 14 2.81 5.82 -10.36
C GLY A 14 2.31 7.21 -9.96
N LEU A 15 1.27 7.64 -10.67
CA LEU A 15 0.54 8.88 -10.41
C LEU A 15 -0.91 8.50 -10.14
N LEU A 16 -1.43 8.90 -8.99
CA LEU A 16 -2.82 8.73 -8.61
C LEU A 16 -3.53 10.07 -8.71
N ALA A 17 -4.65 10.11 -9.43
CA ALA A 17 -5.59 11.21 -9.30
C ALA A 17 -6.25 11.18 -7.91
N ASP A 18 -6.87 12.29 -7.50
CA ASP A 18 -7.70 12.30 -6.29
C ASP A 18 -8.86 11.29 -6.41
N GLY A 19 -9.06 10.48 -5.36
CA GLY A 19 -9.97 9.34 -5.38
C GLY A 19 -9.53 8.21 -6.31
N GLY A 20 -8.29 8.22 -6.79
CA GLY A 20 -7.74 7.22 -7.70
C GLY A 20 -7.21 5.97 -7.00
N GLN A 21 -7.17 4.86 -7.74
CA GLN A 21 -6.55 3.60 -7.34
C GLN A 21 -5.65 3.06 -8.46
N ASP A 22 -4.50 2.50 -8.09
CA ASP A 22 -3.61 1.77 -8.98
C ASP A 22 -3.35 0.36 -8.42
N GLU A 23 -3.21 -0.63 -9.31
CA GLU A 23 -2.90 -2.02 -8.98
C GLU A 23 -1.44 -2.33 -9.33
N ILE A 24 -0.67 -2.71 -8.32
CA ILE A 24 0.70 -3.21 -8.51
C ILE A 24 0.64 -4.72 -8.71
N ASN A 25 0.82 -5.13 -9.96
CA ASN A 25 0.89 -6.52 -10.36
C ASN A 25 2.22 -7.15 -9.93
N LEU A 26 2.14 -8.18 -9.08
CA LEU A 26 3.29 -8.98 -8.67
C LEU A 26 3.26 -10.30 -9.44
N GLU A 27 4.30 -10.55 -10.24
CA GLU A 27 4.40 -11.78 -11.02
C GLU A 27 4.36 -13.02 -10.12
N ARG A 28 3.41 -13.91 -10.39
CA ARG A 28 3.00 -15.01 -9.49
C ARG A 28 3.79 -16.30 -9.69
N SER A 29 4.91 -16.27 -10.39
CA SER A 29 5.60 -17.48 -10.86
C SER A 29 6.39 -18.21 -9.77
N ASN A 30 6.70 -17.56 -8.63
CA ASN A 30 7.43 -18.19 -7.53
C ASN A 30 6.53 -18.61 -6.35
N VAL A 31 6.38 -19.92 -6.18
CA VAL A 31 5.56 -20.59 -5.15
C VAL A 31 6.14 -20.54 -3.73
N ASN A 32 7.27 -19.87 -3.49
CA ASN A 32 7.89 -19.73 -2.17
C ASN A 32 8.30 -18.27 -1.87
N LEU A 33 7.62 -17.31 -2.49
CA LEU A 33 7.95 -15.90 -2.41
C LEU A 33 6.80 -15.10 -1.80
N ALA A 34 7.14 -14.26 -0.83
CA ALA A 34 6.30 -13.19 -0.33
C ALA A 34 7.04 -11.86 -0.49
N TYR A 35 6.33 -10.77 -0.25
CA TYR A 35 6.85 -9.42 -0.33
C TYR A 35 6.58 -8.69 0.97
N ARG A 36 7.46 -7.74 1.28
CA ARG A 36 7.31 -6.76 2.34
C ARG A 36 7.60 -5.38 1.77
N ILE A 37 6.84 -4.38 2.19
CA ILE A 37 7.15 -2.98 1.88
C ILE A 37 8.34 -2.55 2.72
N VAL A 38 9.41 -2.09 2.07
CA VAL A 38 10.60 -1.56 2.74
C VAL A 38 10.76 -0.06 2.56
N LYS A 39 10.07 0.51 1.56
CA LYS A 39 10.00 1.95 1.35
C LYS A 39 8.67 2.34 0.74
N PHE A 40 8.13 3.46 1.20
CA PHE A 40 6.95 4.11 0.67
C PHE A 40 7.15 5.60 0.81
N GLN A 41 7.07 6.33 -0.31
CA GLN A 41 7.19 7.77 -0.36
C GLN A 41 6.13 8.33 -1.29
N VAL A 42 5.63 9.51 -0.96
CA VAL A 42 4.62 10.22 -1.76
C VAL A 42 5.00 11.68 -1.95
N ILE A 43 4.58 12.27 -3.06
CA ILE A 43 4.78 13.69 -3.32
C ILE A 43 3.67 14.21 -4.24
N ASN A 44 3.23 15.45 -4.05
CA ASN A 44 2.33 16.10 -4.97
C ASN A 44 2.95 16.17 -6.37
N ARG A 45 2.14 15.98 -7.42
CA ARG A 45 2.55 16.20 -8.81
C ARG A 45 3.08 17.61 -9.06
N ASN A 46 2.47 18.62 -8.45
CA ASN A 46 2.79 20.04 -8.63
C ASN A 46 3.46 20.60 -7.37
N VAL A 47 4.69 20.16 -7.13
CA VAL A 47 5.47 20.54 -5.94
C VAL A 47 5.59 22.06 -5.81
N GLY A 48 5.19 22.60 -4.65
CA GLY A 48 5.34 24.03 -4.30
C GLY A 48 4.40 25.00 -5.04
N ALA A 49 3.45 24.51 -5.85
CA ALA A 49 2.52 25.35 -6.60
C ALA A 49 1.16 25.55 -5.89
N THR A 50 0.70 24.54 -5.15
CA THR A 50 -0.64 24.50 -4.54
C THR A 50 -0.59 23.85 -3.17
N ALA A 51 -1.33 24.41 -2.21
CA ALA A 51 -1.60 23.71 -0.95
C ALA A 51 -2.34 22.40 -1.26
N ALA A 52 -1.85 21.29 -0.72
CA ALA A 52 -2.41 19.97 -0.95
C ALA A 52 -2.35 19.17 0.34
N GLU A 53 -3.40 18.40 0.59
CA GLU A 53 -3.46 17.50 1.72
C GLU A 53 -4.10 16.20 1.24
N SER A 54 -3.40 15.08 1.44
CA SER A 54 -3.84 13.79 0.91
C SER A 54 -3.37 12.62 1.77
N ALA A 55 -4.24 11.63 1.93
CA ALA A 55 -3.90 10.32 2.46
C ALA A 55 -3.70 9.33 1.31
N VAL A 56 -2.53 8.71 1.24
CA VAL A 56 -2.23 7.63 0.30
C VAL A 56 -2.08 6.33 1.08
N LYS A 57 -2.81 5.30 0.69
CA LYS A 57 -2.88 4.02 1.43
C LYS A 57 -2.50 2.85 0.54
N ILE A 58 -1.83 1.86 1.11
CA ILE A 58 -1.47 0.60 0.43
C ILE A 58 -2.31 -0.53 1.03
N TRP A 59 -3.02 -1.25 0.18
CA TRP A 59 -3.98 -2.28 0.55
C TRP A 59 -3.62 -3.64 -0.03
N LYS A 60 -4.04 -4.71 0.65
CA LYS A 60 -4.01 -6.08 0.11
C LYS A 60 -5.12 -6.35 -0.91
N GLU A 61 -6.21 -5.59 -0.85
CA GLU A 61 -7.42 -5.80 -1.65
C GLU A 61 -7.85 -4.48 -2.31
N SER A 62 -8.56 -4.58 -3.42
CA SER A 62 -9.15 -3.41 -4.09
C SER A 62 -10.19 -2.76 -3.19
N GLN A 63 -10.24 -1.43 -3.19
CA GLN A 63 -11.23 -0.66 -2.44
C GLN A 63 -12.40 -0.28 -3.35
N SER A 64 -13.63 -0.43 -2.85
CA SER A 64 -14.85 0.02 -3.55
C SER A 64 -15.12 1.52 -3.33
N SER A 65 -14.59 2.08 -2.24
CA SER A 65 -14.63 3.50 -1.90
C SER A 65 -13.26 3.95 -1.40
N ILE A 66 -12.86 5.16 -1.75
CA ILE A 66 -11.57 5.73 -1.38
C ILE A 66 -11.83 6.93 -0.47
N ASP A 67 -11.24 6.89 0.72
CA ASP A 67 -11.40 7.90 1.77
C ASP A 67 -10.04 8.24 2.41
N ASN A 68 -10.06 9.24 3.28
CA ASN A 68 -8.91 9.71 4.06
C ASN A 68 -8.79 9.05 5.45
N ILE A 69 -9.63 8.08 5.79
CA ILE A 69 -9.62 7.42 7.10
C ILE A 69 -8.50 6.37 7.11
N VAL A 70 -7.60 6.50 8.08
CA VAL A 70 -6.52 5.55 8.32
C VAL A 70 -6.85 4.75 9.58
N ASP A 71 -7.19 3.47 9.41
CA ASP A 71 -7.48 2.54 10.50
C ASP A 71 -6.42 1.43 10.57
N PHE A 72 -5.60 1.46 11.62
CA PHE A 72 -4.57 0.45 11.88
C PHE A 72 -5.15 -0.88 12.41
N GLY A 73 -6.43 -0.89 12.81
CA GLY A 73 -7.18 -2.10 13.11
C GLY A 73 -7.54 -2.89 11.86
N ASN A 74 -7.54 -2.27 10.67
CA ASN A 74 -7.86 -2.94 9.43
C ASN A 74 -6.72 -3.88 9.01
N PRO A 75 -6.95 -5.20 8.95
CA PRO A 75 -5.89 -6.15 8.63
C PRO A 75 -5.37 -6.03 7.20
N ASP A 76 -6.11 -5.41 6.28
CA ASP A 76 -5.74 -5.30 4.86
C ASP A 76 -4.93 -4.05 4.53
N LEU A 77 -4.83 -3.10 5.46
CA LEU A 77 -3.91 -1.98 5.33
C LEU A 77 -2.47 -2.47 5.53
N LEU A 78 -1.59 -2.14 4.60
CA LEU A 78 -0.15 -2.51 4.62
C LEU A 78 0.75 -1.32 4.96
N GLY A 79 0.29 -0.11 4.65
CA GLY A 79 0.96 1.14 4.97
C GLY A 79 0.08 2.33 4.58
N ALA A 80 0.39 3.48 5.15
CA ALA A 80 -0.28 4.74 4.86
C ALA A 80 0.73 5.88 4.86
N ALA A 81 0.49 6.87 4.04
CA ALA A 81 1.24 8.10 3.96
C ALA A 81 0.25 9.26 4.05
N TYR A 82 0.55 10.23 4.91
CA TYR A 82 -0.17 11.50 4.99
C TYR A 82 0.71 12.57 4.39
N TYR A 83 0.28 13.20 3.30
CA TYR A 83 0.97 14.31 2.67
C TYR A 83 0.26 15.61 3.01
N GLN A 84 1.01 16.62 3.43
CA GLN A 84 0.50 17.97 3.64
C GLN A 84 1.53 18.99 3.13
N ASP A 85 1.10 19.82 2.19
CA ASP A 85 1.87 20.96 1.69
C ASP A 85 1.02 22.22 1.84
N SER A 86 1.69 23.35 2.12
CA SER A 86 1.02 24.64 2.17
C SER A 86 1.94 25.72 1.61
N THR A 87 1.33 26.76 1.06
CA THR A 87 2.06 27.91 0.51
C THR A 87 2.81 28.74 1.56
N SER A 88 2.68 28.38 2.85
CA SER A 88 3.25 29.13 3.97
C SER A 88 3.89 28.25 5.06
N SER A 89 4.06 26.93 4.88
CA SER A 89 4.70 26.08 5.89
C SER A 89 6.23 26.07 5.73
N ALA A 90 6.92 25.86 6.86
CA ALA A 90 8.38 25.73 6.92
C ALA A 90 8.84 24.26 7.12
N GLU A 91 7.93 23.28 7.15
CA GLU A 91 8.21 21.91 7.61
C GLU A 91 7.57 20.83 6.72
N ALA A 92 8.16 19.63 6.77
CA ALA A 92 8.06 18.57 5.76
C ALA A 92 6.64 18.07 5.41
N SER A 93 6.43 17.99 4.09
CA SER A 93 5.29 17.38 3.40
C SER A 93 5.51 15.86 3.17
N SER A 94 5.33 15.06 4.21
CA SER A 94 4.75 13.70 4.21
C SER A 94 5.14 12.95 5.49
N VAL A 95 4.20 12.19 6.06
CA VAL A 95 4.43 11.25 7.16
C VAL A 95 4.03 9.86 6.68
N ASP A 96 5.03 8.97 6.57
CA ASP A 96 4.84 7.63 6.04
C ASP A 96 4.93 6.60 7.18
N ILE A 97 3.95 5.71 7.27
CA ILE A 97 3.90 4.62 8.24
C ILE A 97 3.79 3.30 7.46
N ILE A 98 4.84 2.48 7.59
CA ILE A 98 4.93 1.16 6.96
C ILE A 98 4.81 0.09 8.04
N PHE A 99 3.93 -0.89 7.84
CA PHE A 99 3.83 -2.04 8.73
C PHE A 99 4.89 -3.08 8.36
N GLY A 100 6.14 -2.84 8.74
CA GLY A 100 7.31 -3.66 8.36
C GLY A 100 7.26 -5.14 8.76
N ASN A 101 6.31 -5.56 9.60
CA ASN A 101 6.12 -6.98 9.97
C ASN A 101 5.07 -7.69 9.11
N LYS A 102 4.42 -7.01 8.17
CA LYS A 102 3.40 -7.59 7.29
C LYS A 102 4.07 -8.11 6.01
N ILE A 103 3.80 -9.36 5.67
CA ILE A 103 4.17 -9.98 4.40
C ILE A 103 2.91 -10.36 3.62
N PHE A 104 2.99 -10.32 2.29
CA PHE A 104 1.89 -10.65 1.38
C PHE A 104 2.43 -11.35 0.13
N SER A 105 1.56 -12.05 -0.61
CA SER A 105 1.94 -12.85 -1.80
C SER A 105 0.95 -12.68 -2.96
N ARG A 106 0.45 -11.46 -3.11
CA ARG A 106 -0.58 -11.06 -4.06
C ARG A 106 -0.33 -9.63 -4.52
N ASN A 107 -1.05 -9.22 -5.56
CA ASN A 107 -1.10 -7.84 -6.00
C ASN A 107 -1.54 -6.94 -4.83
N ILE A 108 -1.07 -5.70 -4.85
CA ILE A 108 -1.45 -4.69 -3.86
C ILE A 108 -2.05 -3.49 -4.59
N TYR A 109 -2.84 -2.72 -3.86
CA TYR A 109 -3.54 -1.56 -4.40
C TYR A 109 -3.08 -0.31 -3.68
N VAL A 110 -2.83 0.75 -4.42
CA VAL A 110 -2.48 2.06 -3.88
C VAL A 110 -3.63 3.01 -4.15
N THR A 111 -4.14 3.67 -3.12
CA THR A 111 -5.26 4.62 -3.21
C THR A 111 -4.84 6.00 -2.74
N SER A 112 -5.38 7.07 -3.34
CA SER A 112 -5.16 8.45 -2.91
C SER A 112 -6.48 9.16 -2.62
N ALA A 113 -6.59 9.87 -1.49
CA ALA A 113 -7.75 10.68 -1.12
C ALA A 113 -7.30 12.05 -0.60
N GLY A 114 -7.68 13.13 -1.27
CA GLY A 114 -7.45 14.51 -0.89
C GLY A 114 -8.44 15.00 0.17
N THR A 115 -8.04 15.99 0.97
CA THR A 115 -8.90 16.57 2.03
C THR A 115 -9.15 18.06 1.90
N VAL A 116 -8.20 18.83 1.36
CA VAL A 116 -8.30 20.29 1.26
C VAL A 116 -8.39 20.77 -0.20
N GLN A 117 -7.77 20.05 -1.15
CA GLN A 117 -7.89 20.25 -2.60
C GLN A 117 -7.64 18.94 -3.33
N THR A 118 -8.24 18.79 -4.52
CA THR A 118 -7.95 17.66 -5.42
C THR A 118 -6.49 17.77 -5.86
N ALA A 119 -5.64 16.85 -5.42
CA ALA A 119 -4.24 16.82 -5.77
C ALA A 119 -3.86 15.44 -6.30
N ASP A 120 -3.26 15.42 -7.49
CA ASP A 120 -2.65 14.20 -8.02
C ASP A 120 -1.38 13.89 -7.20
N MET A 121 -1.27 12.66 -6.73
CA MET A 121 -0.17 12.19 -5.90
C MET A 121 0.71 11.22 -6.66
N ASN A 122 2.00 11.55 -6.78
CA ASN A 122 3.01 10.58 -7.16
C ASN A 122 3.32 9.67 -5.97
N TYR A 123 3.59 8.40 -6.24
CA TYR A 123 4.09 7.48 -5.23
C TYR A 123 5.34 6.73 -5.72
N TYR A 124 6.15 6.30 -4.76
CA TYR A 124 7.30 5.41 -4.95
C TYR A 124 7.29 4.33 -3.86
N ILE A 125 7.32 3.06 -4.26
CA ILE A 125 7.27 1.91 -3.36
C ILE A 125 8.44 0.98 -3.66
N GLU A 126 9.13 0.51 -2.63
CA GLU A 126 10.08 -0.60 -2.73
C GLU A 126 9.55 -1.81 -1.97
N LEU A 127 9.53 -2.95 -2.66
CA LEU A 127 9.16 -4.24 -2.12
C LEU A 127 10.38 -5.14 -2.05
N GLU A 128 10.64 -5.70 -0.87
CA GLU A 128 11.67 -6.71 -0.68
C GLU A 128 11.06 -8.11 -0.80
N GLU A 129 11.74 -8.97 -1.53
CA GLU A 129 11.46 -10.40 -1.59
C GLU A 129 11.81 -11.09 -0.26
N VAL A 130 10.82 -11.80 0.29
CA VAL A 130 10.94 -12.59 1.50
C VAL A 130 10.71 -14.06 1.15
N PRO A 131 11.76 -14.90 1.20
CA PRO A 131 11.59 -16.35 1.07
C PRO A 131 10.69 -16.88 2.19
N VAL A 132 9.69 -17.69 1.82
CA VAL A 132 8.75 -18.27 2.78
C VAL A 132 8.57 -19.76 2.54
N SER A 133 8.23 -20.50 3.60
CA SER A 133 7.85 -21.90 3.47
C SER A 133 6.49 -22.04 2.75
N ALA A 134 6.25 -23.19 2.13
CA ALA A 134 4.96 -23.50 1.51
C ALA A 134 3.80 -23.39 2.50
N ALA A 135 4.00 -23.77 3.77
CA ALA A 135 3.00 -23.65 4.82
C ALA A 135 2.66 -22.19 5.14
N THR A 136 3.68 -21.33 5.27
CA THR A 136 3.51 -19.88 5.46
C THR A 136 2.77 -19.27 4.27
N LEU A 137 3.13 -19.65 3.05
CA LEU A 137 2.46 -19.14 1.86
C LEU A 137 0.99 -19.59 1.79
N MET A 138 0.69 -20.84 2.14
CA MET A 138 -0.69 -21.33 2.22
C MET A 138 -1.50 -20.54 3.25
N GLN A 139 -0.95 -20.25 4.43
CA GLN A 139 -1.63 -19.43 5.43
C GLN A 139 -1.97 -18.03 4.91
N LEU A 140 -1.03 -17.39 4.21
CA LEU A 140 -1.25 -16.08 3.58
C LEU A 140 -2.37 -16.12 2.53
N LYS A 141 -2.50 -17.23 1.78
CA LYS A 141 -3.56 -17.42 0.78
C LYS A 141 -4.92 -17.77 1.42
N LEU A 142 -4.92 -18.62 2.43
CA LEU A 142 -6.13 -19.08 3.14
C LEU A 142 -6.77 -18.01 4.02
N GLY A 143 -5.96 -17.14 4.64
CA GLY A 143 -6.47 -16.01 5.42
C GLY A 143 -7.43 -15.12 4.61
N VAL A 144 -7.21 -15.04 3.30
CA VAL A 144 -8.08 -14.29 2.39
C VAL A 144 -9.29 -15.10 1.94
N ALA A 145 -9.12 -16.39 1.64
CA ALA A 145 -10.26 -17.25 1.24
C ALA A 145 -11.36 -17.27 2.33
N ARG A 146 -10.99 -17.24 3.61
CA ARG A 146 -11.95 -17.13 4.71
C ARG A 146 -12.74 -15.83 4.71
N LYS A 147 -12.13 -14.71 4.29
CA LYS A 147 -12.80 -13.40 4.23
C LYS A 147 -13.86 -13.35 3.12
N LEU A 148 -13.55 -13.90 1.94
CA LEU A 148 -14.49 -13.97 0.82
C LEU A 148 -15.73 -14.83 1.14
N ASN A 149 -15.53 -15.97 1.79
CA ASN A 149 -16.64 -16.85 2.16
C ASN A 149 -17.56 -16.26 3.24
N LEU A 150 -17.05 -15.37 4.10
CA LEU A 150 -17.86 -14.69 5.11
C LEU A 150 -18.72 -13.55 4.52
N SER A 151 -18.26 -12.91 3.43
CA SER A 151 -19.03 -11.87 2.74
C SER A 151 -20.17 -12.41 1.87
N GLU A 152 -20.08 -13.64 1.36
CA GLU A 152 -21.18 -14.28 0.61
C GLU A 152 -22.29 -14.84 1.53
N SER A 153 -22.01 -15.00 2.82
CA SER A 153 -22.95 -15.59 3.78
C SER A 153 -23.80 -14.59 4.55
N ALA A 154 -23.72 -13.29 4.26
CA ALA A 154 -24.62 -12.29 4.85
C ALA A 154 -25.89 -12.20 3.99
N PRO A 155 -27.03 -12.79 4.41
CA PRO A 155 -28.30 -12.57 3.72
C PRO A 155 -28.68 -11.09 3.85
N ASP A 156 -29.10 -10.49 2.74
CA ASP A 156 -29.69 -9.14 2.70
C ASP A 156 -30.82 -9.07 3.75
N ALA A 157 -30.61 -8.27 4.78
CA ALA A 157 -31.56 -7.99 5.86
C ALA A 157 -31.91 -6.52 5.89
#